data_AF-A0A5B9QR38-F1
#
_entry.id   AF-A0A5B9QR38-F1
#
_cell.length_a   1.000
_cell.length_b   1.000
_cell.length_c   1.000
_cell.angle_alpha   90.00
_cell.angle_beta   90.00
_cell.angle_gamma   90.00
#
_symmetry.space_group_name_H-M   'P 1'
#
loop_
_entity.id
_entity.type
_entity.pdbx_description
1 polymer ?
#
loop_
_entity_poly.entity_id
_entity_poly.type
_entity_poly.pdbx_seq_one_letter_code
_entity_poly.pdbx_strand_id
1 'polypeptide(L)'
;MRILCICLLTLALGCSSQEVVELPPPTSSDQLVAKLDQIAATGQYEDVLMELTMGLEEAGLMGEAVELQQCTTLDDEARVKQVAKQLSARVKKQLAAQNG
;
A
#
# COMPACT_ATOMS: atom_id res chain seq x y z
N MET A 1 2.01 45.38 -46.39
CA MET A 1 3.09 44.66 -45.69
C MET A 1 3.17 45.25 -44.29
N ARG A 2 2.88 44.58 -43.16
CA ARG A 2 3.02 43.18 -42.79
C ARG A 2 1.97 42.86 -41.71
N ILE A 3 1.12 41.89 -41.98
CA ILE A 3 0.22 41.23 -41.03
C ILE A 3 1.08 40.20 -40.30
N LEU A 4 1.47 40.43 -39.04
CA LEU A 4 2.37 39.52 -38.32
C LEU A 4 2.29 39.74 -36.80
N CYS A 5 1.10 39.67 -36.18
CA CYS A 5 0.98 39.80 -34.72
C CYS A 5 0.06 38.79 -34.00
N ILE A 6 -0.51 37.77 -34.66
CA ILE A 6 -1.51 36.92 -33.99
C ILE A 6 -1.35 35.44 -34.38
N CYS A 7 -0.27 34.79 -33.94
CA CYS A 7 -0.13 33.33 -34.08
C CYS A 7 0.58 32.63 -32.89
N LEU A 8 0.73 33.27 -31.72
CA LEU A 8 1.51 32.71 -30.61
C LEU A 8 0.70 32.58 -29.31
N LEU A 9 -0.56 32.17 -29.39
CA LEU A 9 -1.41 31.98 -28.20
C LEU A 9 -2.41 30.82 -28.33
N THR A 10 -2.03 29.75 -29.05
CA THR A 10 -2.90 28.55 -29.21
C THR A 10 -2.22 27.22 -28.86
N LEU A 11 -1.02 27.23 -28.26
CA LEU A 11 -0.25 26.01 -27.95
C LEU A 11 -0.23 25.65 -26.45
N ALA A 12 -1.33 25.91 -25.73
CA ALA A 12 -1.48 25.51 -24.32
C ALA A 12 -2.71 24.62 -24.06
N LEU A 13 -3.20 23.92 -25.09
CA LEU A 13 -4.19 22.84 -24.96
C LEU A 13 -3.58 21.50 -25.38
N GLY A 14 -2.38 21.21 -24.87
CA GLY A 14 -1.93 19.83 -24.75
C GLY A 14 -2.53 19.27 -23.47
N CYS A 15 -3.69 18.62 -23.56
CA CYS A 15 -4.22 17.74 -22.52
C CYS A 15 -3.10 16.77 -22.13
N SER A 16 -2.44 17.02 -20.99
CA SER A 16 -1.58 16.02 -20.39
C SER A 16 -2.50 14.89 -19.96
N SER A 17 -2.39 13.74 -20.63
CA SER A 17 -3.05 12.50 -20.22
C SER A 17 -2.82 12.32 -18.73
N GLN A 18 -3.90 12.40 -17.96
CA GLN A 18 -3.88 12.09 -16.55
C GLN A 18 -3.72 10.57 -16.50
N GLU A 19 -2.49 10.08 -16.35
CA GLU A 19 -2.23 8.68 -16.04
C GLU A 19 -2.91 8.40 -14.69
N VAL A 20 -4.11 7.83 -14.76
CA VAL A 20 -4.82 7.35 -13.58
C VAL A 20 -4.01 6.15 -13.10
N VAL A 21 -3.19 6.34 -12.07
CA VAL A 21 -2.53 5.24 -11.37
C VAL A 21 -3.61 4.41 -10.71
N GLU A 22 -3.91 3.25 -11.29
CA GLU A 22 -4.86 2.30 -10.72
C GLU A 22 -4.21 1.65 -9.49
N LEU A 23 -4.81 1.86 -8.32
CA LEU A 23 -4.38 1.22 -7.08
C LEU A 23 -4.83 -0.25 -7.10
N PRO A 24 -4.03 -1.18 -6.55
CA PRO A 24 -4.47 -2.55 -6.42
C PRO A 24 -5.69 -2.62 -5.48
N PRO A 25 -6.50 -3.68 -5.57
CA PRO A 25 -7.53 -3.89 -4.57
C PRO A 25 -6.90 -4.11 -3.17
N PRO A 26 -7.60 -3.68 -2.11
CA PRO A 26 -7.18 -3.97 -0.74
C PRO A 26 -7.23 -5.48 -0.47
N THR A 27 -6.33 -5.96 0.39
CA THR A 27 -6.37 -7.34 0.89
C THR A 27 -7.62 -7.52 1.75
N SER A 28 -8.44 -8.53 1.44
CA SER A 28 -9.63 -8.85 2.23
C SER A 28 -9.28 -9.26 3.66
N SER A 29 -10.18 -8.96 4.61
CA SER A 29 -9.96 -9.19 6.05
C SER A 29 -9.56 -10.64 6.40
N ASP A 30 -10.13 -11.62 5.71
CA ASP A 30 -9.85 -13.05 5.88
C ASP A 30 -8.46 -13.47 5.37
N GLN A 31 -7.83 -12.67 4.52
CA GLN A 31 -6.50 -12.91 3.96
C GLN A 31 -5.38 -12.17 4.67
N LEU A 32 -5.68 -11.17 5.50
CA LEU A 32 -4.68 -10.32 6.18
C LEU A 32 -3.66 -11.15 6.96
N VAL A 33 -4.13 -12.09 7.79
CA VAL A 33 -3.25 -12.94 8.61
C VAL A 33 -2.38 -13.84 7.74
N ALA A 34 -2.96 -14.45 6.69
CA ALA A 34 -2.25 -15.37 5.82
C ALA A 34 -1.12 -14.68 5.03
N LYS A 35 -1.37 -13.47 4.52
CA LYS A 35 -0.33 -12.69 3.82
C LYS A 35 0.76 -12.19 4.78
N LEU A 36 0.41 -11.77 5.99
CA LEU A 36 1.40 -11.41 7.02
C LEU A 36 2.26 -12.61 7.43
N ASP A 37 1.67 -13.81 7.53
CA ASP A 37 2.41 -15.05 7.77
C ASP A 37 3.35 -15.39 6.61
N GLN A 38 2.96 -15.09 5.37
CA GLN A 38 3.84 -15.24 4.20
C GLN A 38 5.03 -14.29 4.26
N ILE A 39 4.84 -13.02 4.65
CA ILE A 39 5.95 -12.09 4.88
C ILE A 39 6.83 -12.60 6.04
N ALA A 40 6.23 -13.11 7.12
CA ALA A 40 6.99 -13.68 8.24
C ALA A 40 7.84 -14.90 7.84
N ALA A 41 7.41 -15.67 6.83
CA ALA A 41 8.14 -16.82 6.31
C ALA A 41 9.22 -16.43 5.30
N THR A 42 8.95 -15.45 4.44
CA THR A 42 9.76 -15.14 3.25
C THR A 42 10.59 -13.87 3.39
N GLY A 43 10.17 -12.92 4.22
CA GLY A 43 10.75 -11.58 4.33
C GLY A 43 10.44 -10.68 3.13
N GLN A 44 9.67 -11.15 2.15
CA GLN A 44 9.29 -10.41 0.95
C GLN A 44 7.98 -9.67 1.22
N TYR A 45 7.93 -8.36 1.01
CA TYR A 45 6.75 -7.54 1.32
C TYR A 45 6.41 -6.53 0.22
N GLU A 46 7.34 -6.23 -0.67
CA GLU A 46 7.28 -5.13 -1.63
C GLU A 46 6.07 -5.25 -2.57
N ASP A 47 5.81 -6.46 -3.08
CA ASP A 47 4.72 -6.73 -4.02
C ASP A 47 3.33 -6.66 -3.35
N VAL A 48 3.26 -6.81 -2.03
CA VAL A 48 2.01 -6.94 -1.26
C VAL A 48 1.77 -5.78 -0.29
N LEU A 49 2.75 -4.90 -0.11
CA LEU A 49 2.73 -3.86 0.92
C LEU A 49 1.51 -2.93 0.77
N MET A 50 1.25 -2.46 -0.44
CA MET A 50 0.18 -1.50 -0.71
C MET A 50 -1.21 -2.13 -0.46
N GLU A 51 -1.48 -3.31 -1.04
CA GLU A 51 -2.77 -4.00 -0.84
C GLU A 51 -3.00 -4.39 0.63
N LEU A 52 -1.94 -4.78 1.36
CA LEU A 52 -2.03 -5.13 2.79
C LEU A 52 -2.27 -3.90 3.66
N THR A 53 -1.58 -2.77 3.41
CA THR A 53 -1.82 -1.53 4.14
C THR A 53 -3.26 -1.08 3.98
N MET A 54 -3.79 -1.05 2.75
CA MET A 54 -5.19 -0.69 2.51
C MET A 54 -6.15 -1.69 3.18
N GLY A 55 -5.87 -3.00 3.11
CA GLY A 55 -6.69 -4.02 3.77
C GLY A 55 -6.72 -3.89 5.29
N LEU A 56 -5.60 -3.55 5.92
CA LEU A 56 -5.51 -3.26 7.35
C LEU A 56 -6.30 -2.00 7.71
N GLU A 57 -6.21 -0.95 6.90
CA GLU A 57 -6.99 0.29 7.08
C GLU A 57 -8.50 0.04 6.98
N GLU A 58 -8.94 -0.72 5.98
CA GLU A 58 -10.36 -1.10 5.82
C GLU A 58 -10.88 -1.97 6.96
N ALA A 59 -10.01 -2.79 7.56
CA ALA A 59 -10.32 -3.57 8.76
C ALA A 59 -10.28 -2.76 10.07
N GLY A 60 -10.03 -1.45 10.01
CA GLY A 60 -9.93 -0.57 11.19
C GLY A 60 -8.62 -0.71 11.97
N LEU A 61 -7.61 -1.37 11.40
CA LEU A 61 -6.32 -1.70 12.02
C LEU A 61 -5.24 -0.70 11.59
N MET A 62 -5.52 0.61 11.72
CA MET A 62 -4.61 1.68 11.27
C MET A 62 -3.23 1.64 11.96
N GLY A 63 -3.17 1.26 13.24
CA GLY A 63 -1.91 1.13 13.96
C GLY A 63 -1.01 0.05 13.35
N GLU A 64 -1.62 -1.10 13.00
CA GLU A 64 -0.95 -2.19 12.32
C GLU A 64 -0.54 -1.82 10.89
N ALA A 65 -1.34 -1.03 10.18
CA ALA A 65 -1.02 -0.53 8.84
C ALA A 65 0.23 0.36 8.86
N VAL A 66 0.33 1.27 9.83
CA VAL A 66 1.52 2.12 10.04
C VAL A 66 2.75 1.29 10.39
N GLU A 67 2.59 0.26 11.21
CA GLU A 67 3.72 -0.60 11.57
C GLU A 67 4.22 -1.43 10.38
N LEU A 68 3.31 -1.93 9.53
CA LEU A 68 3.70 -2.66 8.31
C LEU A 68 4.56 -1.79 7.38
N GLN A 69 4.25 -0.50 7.26
CA GLN A 69 5.03 0.44 6.45
C GLN A 69 6.47 0.61 6.92
N GLN A 70 6.77 0.29 8.20
CA GLN A 70 8.14 0.34 8.71
C GLN A 70 9.06 -0.71 8.06
N CYS A 71 8.51 -1.78 7.46
CA CYS A 71 9.29 -2.78 6.73
C CYS A 71 10.17 -2.15 5.64
N THR A 72 9.70 -1.06 5.00
CA THR A 72 10.46 -0.30 3.98
C THR A 72 11.76 0.33 4.49
N THR A 73 11.91 0.44 5.80
CA THR A 73 13.08 1.02 6.47
C THR A 73 14.02 -0.03 7.07
N LEU A 74 13.68 -1.32 6.91
CA LEU A 74 14.47 -2.43 7.43
C LEU A 74 15.36 -3.01 6.33
N ASP A 75 16.67 -2.91 6.53
CA ASP A 75 17.66 -3.51 5.62
C ASP A 75 17.95 -5.00 5.93
N ASP A 76 17.32 -5.56 6.96
CA ASP A 76 17.53 -6.93 7.44
C ASP A 76 16.26 -7.78 7.32
N GLU A 77 16.32 -8.79 6.46
CA GLU A 77 15.25 -9.77 6.23
C GLU A 77 14.79 -10.43 7.54
N ALA A 78 15.70 -10.73 8.47
CA ALA A 78 15.34 -11.35 9.74
C ALA A 78 14.46 -10.42 10.59
N ARG A 79 14.72 -9.10 10.55
CA ARG A 79 13.90 -8.10 11.24
C ARG A 79 12.55 -7.93 10.57
N VAL A 80 12.49 -7.93 9.23
CA VAL A 80 11.22 -7.91 8.49
C VAL A 80 10.35 -9.11 8.89
N LYS A 81 10.93 -10.31 8.88
CA LYS A 81 10.23 -11.55 9.29
C LYS A 81 9.72 -11.48 10.72
N GLN A 82 10.52 -10.92 11.63
CA GLN A 82 10.13 -10.74 13.03
C GLN A 82 8.95 -9.77 13.19
N VAL A 83 9.01 -8.60 12.54
CA VAL A 83 7.94 -7.59 12.58
C VAL A 83 6.66 -8.17 12.01
N ALA A 84 6.72 -8.80 10.84
CA ALA A 84 5.55 -9.43 10.21
C ALA A 84 4.93 -10.51 11.10
N LYS A 85 5.74 -11.33 11.79
CA LYS A 85 5.24 -12.33 12.74
C LYS A 85 4.52 -11.70 13.94
N GLN A 86 5.08 -10.62 14.49
CA GLN A 86 4.46 -9.88 15.60
C GLN A 86 3.15 -9.20 15.16
N LEU A 87 3.13 -8.68 13.94
CA LEU A 87 1.96 -8.05 13.34
C LEU A 87 0.84 -9.08 13.08
N SER A 88 1.16 -10.21 12.46
CA SER A 88 0.23 -11.33 12.23
C SER A 88 -0.48 -11.75 13.52
N ALA A 89 0.29 -11.95 14.60
CA ALA A 89 -0.28 -12.35 15.90
C ALA A 89 -1.25 -11.31 16.48
N ARG A 90 -0.95 -10.01 16.34
CA ARG A 90 -1.84 -8.93 16.80
C ARG A 90 -3.07 -8.80 15.94
N VAL A 91 -2.94 -8.79 14.61
CA VAL A 91 -4.06 -8.73 13.67
C VAL A 91 -5.01 -9.88 13.92
N LYS A 92 -4.51 -11.11 14.05
CA LYS A 92 -5.31 -12.29 14.39
C LYS A 92 -6.11 -12.11 15.67
N LYS A 93 -5.48 -11.55 16.72
CA LYS A 93 -6.14 -11.28 18.01
C LYS A 93 -7.21 -10.18 17.86
N GLN A 94 -6.91 -9.10 17.16
CA GLN A 94 -7.84 -7.99 16.95
C GLN A 94 -9.07 -8.43 16.13
N LEU A 95 -8.86 -9.16 15.03
CA LEU A 95 -9.96 -9.68 14.22
C LEU A 95 -10.83 -10.67 15.00
N ALA A 96 -10.24 -11.52 15.84
CA ALA A 96 -11.02 -12.41 16.71
C ALA A 96 -11.87 -11.64 17.73
N ALA A 97 -11.33 -10.54 18.29
CA ALA A 97 -12.05 -9.70 19.24
C ALA A 97 -13.19 -8.89 18.62
N GLN A 98 -13.11 -8.57 17.32
CA GLN A 98 -14.17 -7.85 16.59
C GLN A 98 -15.33 -8.77 16.18
N ASN A 99 -15.09 -10.07 16.07
CA ASN A 99 -16.08 -11.06 15.64
C ASN A 99 -16.75 -11.83 16.81
N GLY A 100 -16.37 -11.54 18.05
CA GLY A 100 -16.92 -12.17 19.27
C GLY A 100 -17.82 -11.21 20.03
#